data_AF-A0A6L7XMI5-F1
#
_entry.id   AF-A0A6L7XMI5-F1
#
_cell.length_a   1.000
_cell.length_b   1.000
_cell.length_c   1.000
_cell.angle_alpha   90.00
_cell.angle_beta   90.00
_cell.angle_gamma   90.00
#
_symmetry.space_group_name_H-M   'P 1'
#
loop_
_entity.id
_entity.type
_entity.pdbx_description
1 polymer ?
#
loop_
_entity_poly.entity_id
_entity_poly.type
_entity_poly.pdbx_seq_one_letter_code
_entity_poly.pdbx_strand_id
1 'polypeptide(L)'
;MTTLLFHHESSARHDTGPGHPERPARYRAVIEALSVDAFADLVRREAPEAEREQVARAHSARYVEALLDAVPETGLVRVDADTVMSRDSGEAALRAAGAMVAAVT
;
A
#
# COMPACT_ATOMS: atom_id res chain seq x y z
N MET A 1 -8.98 21.41 -14.37
CA MET A 1 -8.65 19.99 -14.59
C MET A 1 -8.80 19.28 -13.27
N THR A 2 -9.57 18.20 -13.19
CA THR A 2 -9.77 17.46 -11.94
C THR A 2 -8.61 16.51 -11.72
N THR A 3 -8.02 16.54 -10.54
CA THR A 3 -6.94 15.62 -10.13
C THR A 3 -7.45 14.73 -9.00
N LEU A 4 -7.38 13.42 -9.20
CA LEU A 4 -7.74 12.42 -8.20
C LEU A 4 -6.52 12.07 -7.33
N LEU A 5 -6.74 11.94 -6.02
CA LEU A 5 -5.76 11.39 -5.08
C LEU A 5 -6.35 10.13 -4.44
N PHE A 6 -5.82 8.97 -4.82
CA PHE A 6 -6.08 7.71 -4.13
C PHE A 6 -5.09 7.51 -3.00
N HIS A 7 -5.58 7.22 -1.79
CA HIS A 7 -4.75 6.88 -0.65
C HIS A 7 -5.52 6.01 0.35
N HIS A 8 -4.80 5.33 1.26
CA HIS A 8 -5.40 4.52 2.31
C HIS A 8 -4.49 4.46 3.55
N GLU A 9 -5.08 4.50 4.75
CA GLU A 9 -4.32 4.51 6.01
C GLU A 9 -3.54 3.21 6.27
N SER A 10 -3.86 2.11 5.58
CA SER A 10 -3.07 0.87 5.65
C SER A 10 -1.60 1.08 5.24
N SER A 11 -1.33 2.00 4.32
CA SER A 11 0.05 2.39 3.97
C SER A 11 0.82 3.00 5.16
N ALA A 12 0.12 3.60 6.13
CA ALA A 12 0.72 4.10 7.37
C ALA A 12 0.89 3.01 8.45
N ARG A 13 0.32 1.81 8.23
CA ARG A 13 0.41 0.68 9.15
C ARG A 13 1.41 -0.38 8.70
N HIS A 14 1.84 -0.36 7.43
CA HIS A 14 2.93 -1.19 6.93
C HIS A 14 4.25 -0.82 7.62
N ASP A 15 4.55 -1.51 8.73
CA ASP A 15 5.80 -1.36 9.46
C ASP A 15 6.83 -2.37 8.96
N THR A 16 7.99 -1.88 8.57
CA THR A 16 9.15 -2.64 8.08
C THR A 16 10.25 -2.73 9.15
N GLY A 17 10.01 -2.15 10.33
CA GLY A 17 10.92 -2.18 11.47
C GLY A 17 11.89 -1.00 11.55
N PRO A 18 12.62 -0.89 12.69
CA PRO A 18 13.49 0.23 12.96
C PRO A 18 14.67 0.30 11.99
N GLY A 19 14.97 1.50 11.52
CA GLY A 19 16.11 1.77 10.63
C GLY A 19 15.85 1.47 9.15
N HIS A 20 14.71 0.87 8.80
CA HIS A 20 14.35 0.65 7.41
C HIS A 20 13.99 1.98 6.71
N PRO A 21 14.49 2.24 5.48
CA PRO A 21 14.22 3.50 4.79
C PRO A 21 12.78 3.59 4.26
N GLU A 22 12.21 2.47 3.80
CA GLU A 22 10.77 2.34 3.54
C GLU A 22 10.08 2.28 4.91
N ARG A 23 9.31 3.30 5.30
CA ARG A 23 8.75 3.43 6.65
C ARG A 23 7.42 4.19 6.63
N PRO A 24 6.49 3.92 7.56
CA PRO A 24 5.19 4.62 7.64
C PRO A 24 5.25 6.15 7.60
N ALA A 25 6.30 6.74 8.15
CA ALA A 25 6.48 8.20 8.17
C ALA A 25 6.56 8.81 6.76
N ARG A 26 6.99 8.05 5.73
CA ARG A 26 7.03 8.52 4.34
C ARG A 26 5.62 8.80 3.82
N TYR A 27 4.68 7.89 4.04
CA TYR A 27 3.28 8.08 3.68
C TYR A 27 2.68 9.28 4.42
N ARG A 28 2.86 9.34 5.75
CA ARG A 28 2.31 10.44 6.57
C ARG A 28 2.81 11.81 6.09
N ALA A 29 4.10 11.92 5.80
CA ALA A 29 4.69 13.17 5.31
C ALA A 29 4.07 13.62 3.98
N VAL A 30 3.79 12.69 3.05
CA VAL A 30 3.13 13.01 1.77
C VAL A 30 1.68 13.45 1.99
N ILE A 31 0.92 12.73 2.81
CA ILE A 31 -0.47 13.08 3.08
C ILE A 31 -0.58 14.43 3.79
N GLU A 32 0.31 14.71 4.75
CA GLU A 32 0.40 16.00 5.43
C GLU A 32 0.73 17.12 4.43
N ALA A 33 1.74 16.94 3.59
CA ALA A 33 2.10 17.94 2.57
C ALA A 33 0.97 18.20 1.57
N LEU A 34 0.18 17.17 1.24
CA LEU A 34 -0.98 17.30 0.36
C LEU A 34 -2.24 17.80 1.07
N SER A 35 -2.24 18.02 2.38
CA SER A 35 -3.44 18.42 3.15
C SER A 35 -3.66 19.94 3.22
N VAL A 36 -2.71 20.74 2.74
CA VAL A 36 -2.78 22.21 2.76
C VAL A 36 -3.74 22.78 1.71
N ASP A 37 -4.19 24.02 1.91
CA ASP A 37 -5.18 24.70 1.05
C ASP A 37 -4.81 24.75 -0.44
N ALA A 38 -3.50 24.76 -0.76
CA ALA A 38 -3.03 24.72 -2.14
C ALA A 38 -3.46 23.43 -2.90
N PHE A 39 -3.87 22.39 -2.17
CA PHE A 39 -4.34 21.11 -2.69
C PHE A 39 -5.81 20.83 -2.33
N ALA A 40 -6.58 21.86 -1.96
CA ALA A 40 -8.00 21.73 -1.60
C ALA A 40 -8.85 21.15 -2.74
N ASP A 41 -8.48 21.43 -4.00
CA ASP A 41 -9.20 20.96 -5.19
C ASP A 41 -8.92 19.49 -5.56
N LEU A 42 -8.03 18.79 -4.83
CA LEU A 42 -7.81 17.36 -5.04
C LEU A 42 -9.07 16.57 -4.67
N VAL A 43 -9.58 15.79 -5.61
CA VAL A 43 -10.67 14.85 -5.32
C VAL A 43 -10.06 13.61 -4.66
N ARG A 44 -10.24 13.52 -3.35
CA ARG A 44 -9.71 12.41 -2.55
C ARG A 44 -10.63 11.19 -2.64
N ARG A 45 -10.02 10.03 -2.81
CA ARG A 45 -10.69 8.74 -2.84
C ARG A 45 -9.90 7.75 -2.00
N GLU A 46 -10.64 6.94 -1.26
CA GLU A 46 -10.05 5.81 -0.58
C GLU A 46 -9.62 4.77 -1.64
N ALA A 47 -8.38 4.30 -1.55
CA ALA A 47 -7.91 3.24 -2.45
C ALA A 47 -8.68 1.94 -2.17
N PRO A 48 -9.31 1.31 -3.18
CA PRO A 48 -9.92 0.00 -3.01
C PRO A 48 -8.85 -1.08 -2.87
N GLU A 49 -9.24 -2.25 -2.39
CA GLU A 49 -8.37 -3.44 -2.50
C GLU A 49 -8.38 -3.95 -3.94
N ALA A 50 -7.21 -4.32 -4.45
CA ALA A 50 -7.15 -5.08 -5.69
C ALA A 50 -7.74 -6.48 -5.48
N GLU A 51 -8.53 -6.92 -6.46
CA GLU A 51 -8.87 -8.33 -6.55
C GLU A 51 -7.61 -9.15 -6.87
N ARG A 52 -7.53 -10.37 -6.34
CA ARG A 52 -6.39 -11.27 -6.58
C ARG A 52 -6.16 -11.51 -8.08
N GLU A 53 -7.25 -11.60 -8.85
CA GLU A 53 -7.18 -11.73 -10.31
C GLU A 53 -6.53 -10.51 -10.97
N GLN A 54 -6.74 -9.30 -10.45
CA GLN A 54 -6.11 -8.08 -10.96
C GLN A 54 -4.60 -8.14 -10.75
N VAL A 55 -4.14 -8.56 -9.56
CA VAL A 55 -2.71 -8.73 -9.25
C VAL A 55 -2.10 -9.88 -10.07
N ALA A 56 -2.86 -10.97 -10.27
CA ALA A 56 -2.42 -12.14 -11.01
C ALA A 56 -2.24 -11.91 -12.53
N ARG A 57 -2.65 -10.74 -13.05
CA ARG A 57 -2.31 -10.34 -14.43
C ARG A 57 -0.83 -10.00 -14.60
N ALA A 58 -0.15 -9.60 -13.53
CA ALA A 58 1.28 -9.28 -13.52
C ALA A 58 2.14 -10.35 -12.84
N HIS A 59 1.57 -11.10 -11.89
CA HIS A 59 2.28 -12.10 -11.10
C HIS A 59 1.61 -13.48 -11.19
N SER A 60 2.36 -14.56 -10.99
CA SER A 60 1.73 -15.89 -10.91
C SER A 60 0.79 -15.97 -9.70
N ALA A 61 -0.39 -16.58 -9.86
CA ALA A 61 -1.34 -16.76 -8.76
C ALA A 61 -0.69 -17.42 -7.53
N ARG A 62 0.14 -18.46 -7.75
CA ARG A 62 0.90 -19.13 -6.67
C ARG A 62 1.77 -18.18 -5.85
N TYR A 63 2.39 -17.18 -6.49
CA TYR A 63 3.23 -16.20 -5.79
C TYR A 63 2.38 -15.23 -4.96
N VAL A 64 1.27 -14.76 -5.51
CA VAL A 64 0.33 -13.86 -4.79
C VAL A 64 -0.20 -14.55 -3.54
N GLU A 65 -0.69 -15.79 -3.68
CA GLU A 65 -1.17 -16.58 -2.55
C GLU A 65 -0.08 -16.81 -1.51
N ALA A 66 1.11 -17.27 -1.94
CA ALA A 66 2.21 -17.54 -1.01
C ALA A 66 2.65 -16.30 -0.21
N LEU A 67 2.62 -15.10 -0.82
CA LEU A 67 2.94 -13.86 -0.12
C LEU A 67 1.85 -13.45 0.87
N LEU A 68 0.58 -13.53 0.47
CA LEU A 68 -0.53 -13.18 1.34
C LEU A 68 -0.66 -14.14 2.53
N ASP A 69 -0.39 -15.43 2.30
CA ASP A 69 -0.36 -16.45 3.36
C ASP A 69 0.85 -16.31 4.29
N ALA A 70 1.92 -15.67 3.84
CA ALA A 70 3.11 -15.41 4.63
C ALA A 70 3.01 -14.15 5.52
N VAL A 71 1.90 -13.40 5.43
CA VAL A 71 1.67 -12.22 6.29
C VAL A 71 1.62 -12.67 7.76
N PRO A 72 2.51 -12.15 8.62
CA PRO A 72 2.57 -12.61 10.00
C PRO A 72 1.39 -12.07 10.82
N GLU A 73 0.84 -12.88 11.72
CA GLU A 73 -0.15 -12.39 12.71
C GLU A 73 0.49 -11.43 13.72
N THR A 74 1.76 -11.64 14.07
CA THR A 74 2.54 -10.80 14.99
C THR A 74 4.00 -10.72 14.56
N GLY A 75 4.67 -9.63 14.91
CA GLY A 75 6.09 -9.42 14.60
C GLY A 75 6.35 -9.10 13.12
N LEU A 76 7.59 -9.34 12.70
CA LEU A 76 8.09 -9.02 11.36
C LEU A 76 8.67 -10.28 10.72
N VAL A 77 8.39 -10.48 9.43
CA VAL A 77 8.96 -11.55 8.59
C VAL A 77 9.77 -10.92 7.47
N ARG A 78 10.92 -11.51 7.14
CA ARG A 78 11.70 -11.13 5.97
C ARG A 78 11.33 -12.00 4.79
N VAL A 79 10.90 -11.38 3.69
CA VAL A 79 10.69 -12.07 2.41
C VAL A 79 12.04 -12.31 1.74
N ASP A 80 12.92 -11.32 1.79
CA ASP A 80 14.30 -11.38 1.31
C ASP A 80 15.21 -10.44 2.14
N ALA A 81 16.34 -10.00 1.57
CA ALA A 81 17.34 -9.20 2.26
C ALA A 81 16.87 -7.77 2.60
N ASP A 82 15.97 -7.19 1.80
CA ASP A 82 15.52 -5.80 1.90
C ASP A 82 13.98 -5.65 1.89
N THR A 83 13.24 -6.76 1.92
CA THR A 83 11.78 -6.77 1.97
C THR A 83 11.28 -7.37 3.29
N VAL A 84 10.60 -6.54 4.08
CA VAL A 84 10.02 -6.91 5.38
C VAL A 84 8.50 -6.85 5.31
N MET A 85 7.83 -7.82 5.94
CA MET A 85 6.39 -7.83 6.14
C MET A 85 6.03 -7.76 7.62
N SER A 86 5.02 -6.95 7.92
CA SER A 86 4.27 -6.92 9.18
C SER A 86 2.84 -7.39 8.94
N ARG A 87 2.05 -7.48 10.01
CA ARG A 87 0.63 -7.85 9.98
C ARG A 87 -0.20 -7.04 8.97
N ASP A 88 0.11 -5.76 8.80
CA ASP A 88 -0.63 -4.85 7.93
C ASP A 88 -0.13 -4.83 6.47
N SER A 89 0.95 -5.55 6.15
CA SER A 89 1.55 -5.58 4.81
C SER A 89 0.60 -6.08 3.73
N GLY A 90 -0.20 -7.11 4.02
CA GLY A 90 -1.12 -7.70 3.04
C GLY A 90 -2.16 -6.69 2.56
N GLU A 91 -2.84 -6.04 3.50
CA GLU A 91 -3.82 -4.99 3.19
C GLU A 91 -3.14 -3.79 2.50
N ALA A 92 -1.98 -3.34 2.98
CA ALA A 92 -1.25 -2.25 2.36
C ALA A 92 -0.88 -2.54 0.90
N ALA A 93 -0.43 -3.75 0.59
CA ALA A 93 -0.09 -4.17 -0.75
C ALA A 93 -1.32 -4.23 -1.67
N LEU A 94 -2.42 -4.82 -1.20
CA LEU A 94 -3.67 -4.91 -1.98
C LEU A 94 -4.28 -3.52 -2.23
N ARG A 95 -4.26 -2.62 -1.24
CA ARG A 95 -4.74 -1.24 -1.38
C ARG A 95 -3.85 -0.43 -2.33
N ALA A 96 -2.54 -0.61 -2.30
CA ALA A 96 -1.62 0.05 -3.22
C ALA A 96 -1.85 -0.41 -4.68
N ALA A 97 -2.03 -1.72 -4.91
CA ALA A 97 -2.37 -2.24 -6.22
C ALA A 97 -3.76 -1.76 -6.70
N GLY A 98 -4.75 -1.76 -5.79
CA GLY A 98 -6.11 -1.34 -6.11
C GLY A 98 -6.21 0.15 -6.43
N ALA A 99 -5.42 1.00 -5.77
CA ALA A 99 -5.27 2.41 -6.12
C ALA A 99 -4.85 2.58 -7.59
N MET A 100 -3.85 1.81 -8.03
CA MET A 100 -3.34 1.90 -9.40
C MET A 100 -4.36 1.42 -10.43
N VAL A 101 -5.08 0.34 -10.14
CA VAL A 101 -6.15 -0.14 -11.02
C VAL A 101 -7.26 0.90 -11.12
N ALA A 102 -7.75 1.41 -9.98
CA ALA A 102 -8.84 2.38 -9.94
C ALA A 102 -8.49 3.73 -10.57
N ALA A 103 -7.21 4.10 -10.61
CA ALA A 103 -6.74 5.36 -11.19
C ALA A 103 -6.75 5.38 -12.73
N VAL A 104 -6.72 4.20 -13.37
CA VAL A 104 -6.65 4.07 -14.84
C VAL A 104 -7.93 3.53 -15.48
N THR A 105 -8.93 3.20 -14.67
CA THR A 105 -10.28 2.80 -15.09
C THR A 105 -11.23 3.98 -15.08
#